data_AF-A0AA49EUW1-F1
#
_entry.id   AF-A0AA49EUW1-F1
#
_cell.length_a   1.000
_cell.length_b   1.000
_cell.length_c   1.000
_cell.angle_alpha   90.00
_cell.angle_beta   90.00
_cell.angle_gamma   90.00
#
_symmetry.space_group_name_H-M   'P 1'
#
loop_
_entity.id
_entity.type
_entity.pdbx_description
1 polymer ?
#
loop_
_entity_poly.entity_id
_entity_poly.type
_entity_poly.pdbx_seq_one_letter_code
_entity_poly.pdbx_strand_id
1 'polypeptide(L)'
;MKDRGFLTPVTENFLHAFGVGKVSFDLALKYGEDPQSAFIAGCLHDLGGAVPNNDRVEVAESLGIELFEEERKIPLLVHAKLGRYFARTLFDIQNVDVLDAILYHTTCIDNASTLVKIVFLADKIHWDRNGIPPYLNGLLKALEISLDQACEYFIRWLWDSELYIVHPFLLRSYDYYVNKNPNPRKDVYFREESLPKLSKELIEKYYLVEIKNEFVRTFVMGEKAVEFYTEARGEESSEKAYLAAVLSNCLNTVTNLELRDIALHVGLTSTQNLEIIREKLTCYFAKEEYKIYDSSILNTLSHHRHGENVKDEVCVAVNRAYEYVNNSTRIGECNE
;
A
#
# COMPACT_ATOMS: atom_id res chain seq x y z
N MET A 1 -0.88 18.58 3.58
CA MET A 1 -1.70 17.35 3.69
C MET A 1 -3.10 17.71 3.26
N LYS A 2 -3.88 16.78 2.67
CA LYS A 2 -5.36 16.86 2.65
C LYS A 2 -5.85 17.43 4.00
N ASP A 3 -7.00 18.11 4.06
CA ASP A 3 -7.50 18.73 5.31
C ASP A 3 -7.83 17.66 6.37
N ARG A 4 -6.76 17.16 6.98
CA ARG A 4 -6.61 15.97 7.81
C ARG A 4 -5.72 16.31 9.01
N GLY A 5 -5.68 17.59 9.40
CA GLY A 5 -4.90 18.05 10.56
C GLY A 5 -5.29 17.39 11.89
N PHE A 6 -6.33 16.55 11.87
CA PHE A 6 -6.79 15.70 12.96
C PHE A 6 -6.16 14.29 12.98
N LEU A 7 -5.41 13.87 11.95
CA LEU A 7 -4.74 12.57 11.91
C LEU A 7 -3.29 12.67 12.39
N THR A 8 -2.85 11.65 13.14
CA THR A 8 -1.42 11.50 13.46
C THR A 8 -0.63 11.07 12.22
N PRO A 9 0.68 11.41 12.13
CA PRO A 9 1.53 10.97 11.03
C PRO A 9 1.55 9.45 10.83
N VAL A 10 1.45 8.69 11.93
CA VAL A 10 1.36 7.22 11.88
C VAL A 10 0.10 6.77 11.16
N THR A 11 -1.04 7.34 11.53
CA THR A 11 -2.33 7.04 10.88
C THR A 11 -2.33 7.49 9.42
N GLU A 12 -1.81 8.67 9.11
CA GLU A 12 -1.73 9.14 7.72
C GLU A 12 -0.89 8.21 6.84
N ASN A 13 0.29 7.81 7.30
CA ASN A 13 1.16 6.89 6.57
C ASN A 13 0.51 5.52 6.39
N PHE A 14 -0.21 5.02 7.40
CA PHE A 14 -0.90 3.74 7.31
C PHE A 14 -2.06 3.79 6.31
N LEU A 15 -2.87 4.85 6.32
CA LEU A 15 -3.92 5.05 5.32
C LEU A 15 -3.34 5.24 3.91
N HIS A 16 -2.21 5.94 3.78
CA HIS A 16 -1.51 6.08 2.51
C HIS A 16 -1.07 4.72 1.98
N ALA A 17 -0.40 3.91 2.80
CA ALA A 17 0.05 2.57 2.44
C ALA A 17 -1.11 1.70 1.91
N PHE A 18 -2.26 1.70 2.60
CA PHE A 18 -3.45 0.97 2.15
C PHE A 18 -4.05 1.53 0.87
N GLY A 19 -4.01 2.85 0.70
CA GLY A 19 -4.47 3.51 -0.52
C GLY A 19 -3.64 3.13 -1.73
N VAL A 20 -2.32 3.12 -1.60
CA VAL A 20 -1.39 2.64 -2.64
C VAL A 20 -1.59 1.14 -2.88
N GLY A 21 -1.74 0.35 -1.82
CA GLY A 21 -2.07 -1.08 -1.91
C GLY A 21 -3.35 -1.32 -2.70
N LYS A 22 -4.41 -0.56 -2.43
CA LYS A 22 -5.69 -0.66 -3.13
C LYS A 22 -5.58 -0.27 -4.60
N VAL A 23 -4.92 0.84 -4.92
CA VAL A 23 -4.72 1.22 -6.33
C VAL A 23 -3.87 0.18 -7.04
N SER A 24 -2.85 -0.37 -6.38
CA SER A 24 -2.02 -1.45 -6.93
C SER A 24 -2.85 -2.71 -7.22
N PHE A 25 -3.74 -3.09 -6.31
CA PHE A 25 -4.69 -4.19 -6.48
C PHE A 25 -5.59 -3.98 -7.71
N ASP A 26 -6.22 -2.81 -7.83
CA ASP A 26 -7.10 -2.49 -8.97
C ASP A 26 -6.35 -2.53 -10.31
N LEU A 27 -5.11 -2.00 -10.35
CA LEU A 27 -4.28 -2.05 -11.54
C LEU A 27 -3.85 -3.47 -11.88
N ALA A 28 -3.50 -4.30 -10.89
CA ALA A 28 -3.15 -5.69 -11.11
C ALA A 28 -4.30 -6.47 -11.77
N LEU A 29 -5.53 -6.30 -11.29
CA LEU A 29 -6.71 -6.88 -11.93
C LEU A 29 -6.86 -6.42 -13.39
N LYS A 30 -6.64 -5.13 -13.65
CA LYS A 30 -6.77 -4.56 -15.00
C LYS A 30 -5.70 -5.06 -15.97
N TYR A 31 -4.47 -5.27 -15.50
CA TYR A 31 -3.33 -5.65 -16.35
C TYR A 31 -2.93 -7.13 -16.26
N GLY A 32 -3.71 -7.95 -15.56
CA GLY A 32 -3.50 -9.40 -15.49
C GLY A 32 -2.33 -9.83 -14.61
N GLU A 33 -2.04 -9.07 -13.55
CA GLU A 33 -1.07 -9.44 -12.51
C GLU A 33 -1.74 -9.98 -11.26
N ASP A 34 -0.97 -10.63 -10.37
CA ASP A 34 -1.49 -11.12 -9.09
C ASP A 34 -1.89 -9.95 -8.18
N PRO A 35 -3.20 -9.79 -7.89
CA PRO A 35 -3.68 -8.62 -7.15
C PRO A 35 -3.26 -8.65 -5.68
N GLN A 36 -3.03 -9.83 -5.09
CA GLN A 36 -2.56 -9.95 -3.71
C GLN A 36 -1.10 -9.48 -3.57
N SER A 37 -0.20 -9.96 -4.43
CA SER A 37 1.19 -9.49 -4.50
C SER A 37 1.26 -7.98 -4.75
N ALA A 38 0.40 -7.44 -5.62
CA ALA A 38 0.31 -6.00 -5.86
C ALA A 38 -0.16 -5.21 -4.65
N PHE A 39 -1.17 -5.70 -3.93
CA PHE A 39 -1.60 -5.07 -2.69
C PHE A 39 -0.51 -5.08 -1.62
N ILE A 40 0.17 -6.21 -1.42
CA ILE A 40 1.26 -6.35 -0.44
C ILE A 40 2.42 -5.42 -0.80
N ALA A 41 2.87 -5.43 -2.06
CA ALA A 41 3.94 -4.55 -2.53
C ALA A 41 3.56 -3.07 -2.37
N GLY A 42 2.32 -2.71 -2.71
CA GLY A 42 1.80 -1.35 -2.54
C GLY A 42 1.68 -0.93 -1.08
N CYS A 43 1.30 -1.82 -0.16
CA CYS A 43 1.27 -1.51 1.28
C CYS A 43 2.67 -1.35 1.89
N LEU A 44 3.66 -2.08 1.38
CA LEU A 44 5.01 -2.10 1.94
C LEU A 44 6.00 -1.17 1.21
N HIS A 45 5.58 -0.46 0.15
CA HIS A 45 6.47 0.35 -0.68
C HIS A 45 7.28 1.37 0.15
N ASP A 46 6.63 1.97 1.14
CA ASP A 46 7.17 3.01 2.02
C ASP A 46 7.66 2.48 3.38
N LEU A 47 7.80 1.16 3.55
CA LEU A 47 8.16 0.54 4.83
C LEU A 47 9.48 1.06 5.41
N GLY A 48 10.45 1.42 4.57
CA GLY A 48 11.71 2.04 5.01
C GLY A 48 11.53 3.43 5.63
N GLY A 49 10.35 4.04 5.45
CA GLY A 49 9.92 5.27 6.08
C GLY A 49 9.81 5.19 7.61
N ALA A 50 9.73 3.97 8.17
CA ALA A 50 9.81 3.73 9.61
C ALA A 50 11.10 4.29 10.23
N VAL A 51 12.19 4.34 9.46
CA VAL A 51 13.42 5.01 9.86
C VAL A 51 13.31 6.50 9.51
N PRO A 52 13.42 7.41 10.50
CA PRO A 52 13.42 8.85 10.26
C PRO A 52 14.49 9.27 9.26
N ASN A 53 14.21 10.26 8.43
CA ASN A 53 15.09 10.69 7.33
C ASN A 53 16.54 10.94 7.74
N ASN A 54 16.76 11.49 8.93
CA ASN A 54 18.10 11.82 9.45
C ASN A 54 18.92 10.57 9.84
N ASP A 55 18.26 9.43 10.06
CA ASP A 55 18.90 8.19 10.48
C ASP A 55 19.11 7.22 9.30
N ARG A 56 18.43 7.43 8.16
CA ARG A 56 18.35 6.43 7.07
C ARG A 56 19.70 6.02 6.51
N VAL A 57 20.60 6.98 6.30
CA VAL A 57 21.94 6.70 5.74
C VAL A 57 22.74 5.84 6.72
N GLU A 58 22.83 6.25 7.97
CA GLU A 58 23.56 5.52 9.01
C GLU A 58 23.00 4.10 9.20
N VAL A 59 21.68 3.97 9.28
CA VAL A 59 21.03 2.67 9.42
C VAL A 59 21.32 1.78 8.21
N ALA A 60 21.16 2.28 6.98
CA ALA A 60 21.44 1.51 5.78
C ALA A 60 22.90 1.02 5.74
N GLU A 61 23.86 1.90 6.05
CA GLU A 61 25.28 1.53 6.11
C GLU A 61 25.59 0.50 7.20
N SER A 62 24.98 0.65 8.39
CA SER A 62 25.12 -0.32 9.49
C SER A 62 24.60 -1.71 9.10
N LEU A 63 23.66 -1.77 8.16
CA LEU A 63 23.10 -3.00 7.59
C LEU A 63 23.88 -3.47 6.36
N GLY A 64 24.98 -2.81 5.98
CA GLY A 64 25.78 -3.17 4.80
C GLY A 64 25.08 -2.88 3.47
N ILE A 65 24.02 -2.06 3.47
CA ILE A 65 23.30 -1.68 2.26
C ILE A 65 24.13 -0.64 1.51
N GLU A 66 24.52 -0.97 0.27
CA GLU A 66 25.26 -0.06 -0.59
C GLU A 66 24.38 1.12 -1.01
N LEU A 67 24.88 2.34 -0.83
CA LEU A 67 24.21 3.58 -1.21
C LEU A 67 24.94 4.29 -2.33
N PHE A 68 24.17 4.88 -3.24
CA PHE A 68 24.64 5.83 -4.23
C PHE A 68 24.96 7.18 -3.58
N GLU A 69 25.85 7.96 -4.20
CA GLU A 69 26.15 9.32 -3.75
C GLU A 69 24.91 10.21 -3.70
N GLU A 70 23.97 9.99 -4.62
CA GLU A 70 22.69 10.69 -4.66
C GLU A 70 21.82 10.41 -3.45
N GLU A 71 21.81 9.16 -2.97
CA GLU A 71 21.06 8.74 -1.77
C GLU A 71 21.69 9.30 -0.49
N ARG A 72 23.01 9.48 -0.47
CA ARG A 72 23.71 10.15 0.65
C ARG A 72 23.39 11.62 0.73
N LYS A 73 23.33 12.28 -0.43
CA LYS A 73 22.98 13.70 -0.55
C LYS A 73 21.51 13.94 -0.23
N ILE A 74 20.63 13.03 -0.64
CA ILE A 74 19.19 13.08 -0.40
C ILE A 74 18.77 11.80 0.35
N PRO A 75 18.95 11.76 1.71
CA PRO A 75 18.61 10.60 2.55
C PRO A 75 17.17 10.11 2.40
N LEU A 76 16.29 10.98 1.91
CA LEU A 76 14.90 10.66 1.58
C LEU A 76 14.86 9.42 0.69
N LEU A 77 15.71 9.30 -0.32
CA LEU A 77 15.68 8.21 -1.31
C LEU A 77 16.02 6.84 -0.73
N VAL A 78 16.72 6.79 0.41
CA VAL A 78 17.18 5.54 1.05
C VAL A 78 16.02 4.65 1.53
N HIS A 79 14.83 5.22 1.74
CA HIS A 79 13.67 4.45 2.24
C HIS A 79 13.29 3.29 1.32
N ALA A 80 13.48 3.40 0.00
CA ALA A 80 13.12 2.31 -0.92
C ALA A 80 14.02 1.08 -0.71
N LYS A 81 15.34 1.30 -0.51
CA LYS A 81 16.30 0.23 -0.19
C LYS A 81 16.07 -0.38 1.20
N LEU A 82 15.82 0.46 2.20
CA LEU A 82 15.45 -0.01 3.55
C LEU A 82 14.12 -0.78 3.52
N GLY A 83 13.13 -0.29 2.77
CA GLY A 83 11.82 -0.91 2.63
C GLY A 83 11.93 -2.30 2.03
N ARG A 84 12.72 -2.47 0.97
CA ARG A 84 13.02 -3.79 0.40
C ARG A 84 13.66 -4.72 1.45
N TYR A 85 14.71 -4.25 2.11
CA TYR A 85 15.42 -5.04 3.11
C TYR A 85 14.50 -5.45 4.28
N PHE A 86 13.66 -4.53 4.77
CA PHE A 86 12.68 -4.81 5.83
C PHE A 86 11.58 -5.75 5.35
N ALA A 87 11.07 -5.60 4.12
CA ALA A 87 10.10 -6.52 3.54
C ALA A 87 10.64 -7.96 3.54
N ARG A 88 11.90 -8.16 3.13
CA ARG A 88 12.51 -9.49 3.17
C ARG A 88 12.77 -9.99 4.58
N THR A 89 13.35 -9.16 5.45
CA THR A 89 13.83 -9.63 6.77
C THR A 89 12.73 -9.72 7.84
N LEU A 90 11.76 -8.80 7.82
CA LEU A 90 10.65 -8.78 8.76
C LEU A 90 9.50 -9.67 8.29
N PHE A 91 9.18 -9.67 7.00
CA PHE A 91 8.01 -10.39 6.45
C PHE A 91 8.36 -11.71 5.75
N ASP A 92 9.65 -12.04 5.64
CA ASP A 92 10.13 -13.25 4.94
C ASP A 92 9.67 -13.32 3.47
N ILE A 93 9.49 -12.16 2.84
CA ILE A 93 9.12 -12.09 1.42
C ILE A 93 10.32 -12.51 0.57
N GLN A 94 10.15 -13.60 -0.17
CA GLN A 94 11.16 -14.13 -1.10
C GLN A 94 10.85 -13.80 -2.57
N ASN A 95 9.63 -13.32 -2.88
CA ASN A 95 9.24 -12.95 -4.23
C ASN A 95 10.02 -11.70 -4.67
N VAL A 96 10.94 -11.88 -5.62
CA VAL A 96 11.81 -10.80 -6.13
C VAL A 96 11.00 -9.70 -6.80
N ASP A 97 9.89 -10.00 -7.49
CA ASP A 97 9.08 -8.97 -8.14
C ASP A 97 8.41 -8.05 -7.10
N VAL A 98 7.97 -8.59 -5.96
CA VAL A 98 7.42 -7.78 -4.84
C VAL A 98 8.51 -6.91 -4.23
N LEU A 99 9.69 -7.48 -3.98
CA LEU A 99 10.84 -6.75 -3.44
C LEU A 99 11.33 -5.66 -4.41
N ASP A 100 11.35 -5.94 -5.71
CA ASP A 100 11.74 -4.99 -6.76
C ASP A 100 10.70 -3.88 -6.88
N ALA A 101 9.41 -4.19 -6.77
CA ALA A 101 8.37 -3.18 -6.75
C ALA A 101 8.53 -2.20 -5.59
N ILE A 102 8.90 -2.69 -4.40
CA ILE A 102 9.24 -1.85 -3.25
C ILE A 102 10.52 -1.04 -3.51
N LEU A 103 11.58 -1.65 -4.04
CA LEU A 103 12.86 -0.99 -4.29
C LEU A 103 12.76 0.14 -5.33
N TYR A 104 11.95 -0.05 -6.36
CA TYR A 104 11.91 0.86 -7.52
C TYR A 104 10.68 1.77 -7.56
N HIS A 105 9.81 1.79 -6.54
CA HIS A 105 8.57 2.58 -6.54
C HIS A 105 8.79 4.10 -6.66
N THR A 106 9.98 4.61 -6.29
CA THR A 106 10.30 6.04 -6.39
C THR A 106 10.76 6.46 -7.78
N THR A 107 11.58 5.64 -8.44
CA THR A 107 12.31 6.00 -9.66
C THR A 107 11.92 5.19 -10.89
N CYS A 108 11.13 4.13 -10.70
CA CYS A 108 11.04 3.01 -11.63
C CYS A 108 12.43 2.41 -11.91
N ILE A 109 12.50 1.52 -12.90
CA ILE A 109 13.75 1.00 -13.46
C ILE A 109 13.54 0.69 -14.97
N ASP A 110 14.61 0.66 -15.76
CA ASP A 110 14.57 0.22 -17.16
C ASP A 110 14.04 -1.22 -17.28
N ASN A 111 13.15 -1.45 -18.25
CA ASN A 111 12.49 -2.74 -18.46
C ASN A 111 11.86 -3.31 -17.17
N ALA A 112 11.22 -2.45 -16.38
CA ALA A 112 10.54 -2.84 -15.15
C ALA A 112 9.47 -3.93 -15.40
N SER A 113 9.37 -4.88 -14.46
CA SER A 113 8.29 -5.86 -14.44
C SER A 113 6.93 -5.16 -14.30
N THR A 114 5.85 -5.85 -14.66
CA THR A 114 4.51 -5.29 -14.56
C THR A 114 4.21 -4.84 -13.13
N LEU A 115 4.60 -5.63 -12.13
CA LEU A 115 4.38 -5.33 -10.72
C LEU A 115 5.12 -4.06 -10.27
N VAL A 116 6.37 -3.89 -10.70
CA VAL A 116 7.13 -2.65 -10.44
C VAL A 116 6.40 -1.44 -11.02
N LYS A 117 5.94 -1.54 -12.28
CA LYS A 117 5.20 -0.46 -12.94
C LYS A 117 3.90 -0.14 -12.22
N ILE A 118 3.17 -1.17 -11.78
CA ILE A 118 1.92 -1.01 -11.02
C ILE A 118 2.16 -0.22 -9.75
N VAL A 119 3.10 -0.64 -8.90
CA VAL A 119 3.34 0.03 -7.60
C VAL A 119 3.91 1.43 -7.81
N PHE A 120 4.84 1.61 -8.76
CA PHE A 120 5.39 2.91 -9.13
C PHE A 120 4.28 3.91 -9.49
N LEU A 121 3.32 3.50 -10.31
CA LEU A 121 2.20 4.34 -10.76
C LEU A 121 1.14 4.51 -9.67
N ALA A 122 0.84 3.47 -8.91
CA ALA A 122 -0.15 3.48 -7.85
C ALA A 122 0.17 4.54 -6.78
N ASP A 123 1.44 4.63 -6.38
CA ASP A 123 1.92 5.67 -5.45
C ASP A 123 1.68 7.09 -6.00
N LYS A 124 1.85 7.30 -7.31
CA LYS A 124 1.61 8.63 -7.93
C LYS A 124 0.12 8.92 -8.13
N ILE A 125 -0.70 7.89 -8.31
CA ILE A 125 -2.16 8.00 -8.48
C ILE A 125 -2.84 8.23 -7.14
N HIS A 126 -2.44 7.50 -6.09
CA HIS A 126 -2.97 7.67 -4.74
C HIS A 126 -2.33 8.89 -4.05
N TRP A 127 -2.80 10.07 -4.45
CA TRP A 127 -2.33 11.34 -3.91
C TRP A 127 -2.98 11.65 -2.55
N ASP A 128 -2.14 11.87 -1.55
CA ASP A 128 -2.54 12.17 -0.17
C ASP A 128 -2.24 13.62 0.26
N ARG A 129 -1.66 14.43 -0.63
CA ARG A 129 -1.42 15.86 -0.37
C ARG A 129 -2.59 16.72 -0.85
N ASN A 130 -2.51 18.01 -0.53
CA ASN A 130 -3.51 18.98 -0.96
C ASN A 130 -3.50 19.17 -2.48
N GLY A 131 -4.68 19.43 -3.03
CA GLY A 131 -4.88 19.70 -4.44
C GLY A 131 -4.78 18.44 -5.31
N ILE A 132 -4.83 18.67 -6.62
CA ILE A 132 -4.66 17.62 -7.62
C ILE A 132 -3.23 17.73 -8.15
N PRO A 133 -2.44 16.64 -8.20
CA PRO A 133 -1.10 16.73 -8.76
C PRO A 133 -1.18 17.09 -10.25
N PRO A 134 -0.30 17.97 -10.74
CA PRO A 134 -0.40 18.51 -12.11
C PRO A 134 -0.27 17.43 -13.19
N TYR A 135 0.39 16.32 -12.88
CA TYR A 135 0.57 15.19 -13.80
C TYR A 135 -0.62 14.23 -13.86
N LEU A 136 -1.55 14.26 -12.89
CA LEU A 136 -2.52 13.17 -12.69
C LEU A 136 -3.39 12.91 -13.92
N ASN A 137 -3.95 13.97 -14.51
CA ASN A 137 -4.86 13.82 -15.65
C ASN A 137 -4.17 13.24 -16.89
N GLY A 138 -2.91 13.62 -17.14
CA GLY A 138 -2.16 13.04 -18.26
C GLY A 138 -1.68 11.62 -17.97
N LEU A 139 -1.33 11.34 -16.70
CA LEU A 139 -0.98 10.00 -16.23
C LEU A 139 -2.11 9.01 -16.46
N LEU A 140 -3.34 9.36 -16.04
CA LEU A 140 -4.51 8.50 -16.20
C LEU A 140 -4.86 8.24 -17.67
N LYS A 141 -4.73 9.26 -18.53
CA LYS A 141 -4.91 9.08 -19.99
C LYS A 141 -3.85 8.16 -20.60
N ALA A 142 -2.59 8.30 -20.18
CA ALA A 142 -1.52 7.43 -20.65
C ALA A 142 -1.71 5.98 -20.17
N LEU A 143 -2.23 5.80 -18.96
CA LEU A 143 -2.57 4.52 -18.37
C LEU A 143 -3.68 3.79 -19.14
N GLU A 144 -4.66 4.50 -19.70
CA GLU A 144 -5.66 3.89 -20.59
C GLU A 144 -5.04 3.21 -21.82
N ILE A 145 -3.85 3.64 -22.25
CA ILE A 145 -3.12 3.03 -23.36
C ILE A 145 -2.31 1.82 -22.87
N SER A 146 -1.40 2.01 -21.91
CA SER A 146 -0.63 0.93 -21.28
C SER A 146 0.13 1.40 -20.03
N LEU A 147 0.59 0.45 -19.21
CA LEU A 147 1.49 0.74 -18.09
C LEU A 147 2.79 1.43 -18.54
N ASP A 148 3.37 1.01 -19.67
CA ASP A 148 4.61 1.60 -20.19
C ASP A 148 4.41 3.05 -20.64
N GLN A 149 3.25 3.36 -21.25
CA GLN A 149 2.91 4.73 -21.64
C GLN A 149 2.70 5.62 -20.40
N ALA A 150 2.07 5.08 -19.35
CA ALA A 150 1.93 5.80 -18.08
C ALA A 150 3.29 6.05 -17.40
N CYS A 151 4.18 5.06 -17.39
CA CYS A 151 5.53 5.21 -16.88
C CYS A 151 6.31 6.27 -17.67
N GLU A 152 6.31 6.18 -19.02
CA GLU A 152 6.93 7.20 -19.86
C GLU A 152 6.40 8.59 -19.56
N TYR A 153 5.08 8.75 -19.49
CA TYR A 153 4.46 10.05 -19.22
C TYR A 153 4.94 10.63 -17.90
N PHE A 154 4.88 9.85 -16.81
CA PHE A 154 5.30 10.33 -15.49
C PHE A 154 6.80 10.60 -15.42
N ILE A 155 7.63 9.70 -15.97
CA ILE A 155 9.09 9.86 -15.97
C ILE A 155 9.49 11.11 -16.76
N ARG A 156 8.86 11.37 -17.91
CA ARG A 156 9.09 12.60 -18.68
C ARG A 156 8.68 13.83 -17.88
N TRP A 157 7.49 13.82 -17.29
CA TRP A 157 7.02 14.92 -16.44
C TRP A 157 7.97 15.18 -15.27
N LEU A 158 8.46 14.13 -14.61
CA LEU A 158 9.40 14.22 -13.50
C LEU A 158 10.76 14.77 -13.97
N TRP A 159 11.25 14.35 -15.14
CA TRP A 159 12.49 14.82 -15.72
C TRP A 159 12.46 16.31 -16.09
N ASP A 160 11.33 16.78 -16.61
CA ASP A 160 11.11 18.17 -16.98
C ASP A 160 10.80 19.06 -15.75
N SER A 161 10.65 18.46 -14.57
CA SER A 161 10.45 19.17 -13.30
C SER A 161 11.78 19.62 -12.67
N GLU A 162 11.72 20.46 -11.64
CA GLU A 162 12.90 20.89 -10.88
C GLU A 162 13.43 19.76 -10.00
N LEU A 163 14.27 18.89 -10.58
CA LEU A 163 14.95 17.83 -9.86
C LEU A 163 16.18 18.36 -9.11
N TYR A 164 16.19 18.17 -7.79
CA TYR A 164 17.36 18.44 -6.96
C TYR A 164 18.55 17.55 -7.32
N ILE A 165 18.27 16.29 -7.67
CA ILE A 165 19.27 15.30 -8.04
C ILE A 165 18.65 14.24 -8.95
N VAL A 166 19.44 13.72 -9.89
CA VAL A 166 19.01 12.62 -10.77
C VAL A 166 19.58 11.32 -10.24
N HIS A 167 18.73 10.49 -9.64
CA HIS A 167 19.13 9.17 -9.16
C HIS A 167 19.56 8.26 -10.32
N PRO A 168 20.59 7.40 -10.19
CA PRO A 168 21.03 6.51 -11.26
C PRO A 168 19.92 5.60 -11.84
N PHE A 169 19.00 5.13 -11.00
CA PHE A 169 17.83 4.38 -11.47
C PHE A 169 16.85 5.23 -12.28
N LEU A 170 16.63 6.49 -11.90
CA LEU A 170 15.78 7.40 -12.67
C LEU A 170 16.39 7.70 -14.04
N LEU A 171 17.72 7.86 -14.12
CA LEU A 171 18.41 8.02 -15.39
C LEU A 171 18.19 6.82 -16.32
N ARG A 172 18.30 5.59 -15.78
CA ARG A 172 18.01 4.36 -16.54
C ARG A 172 16.56 4.31 -17.02
N SER A 173 15.61 4.63 -16.14
CA SER A 173 14.19 4.73 -16.49
C SER A 173 13.94 5.74 -17.61
N TYR A 174 14.57 6.92 -17.54
CA TYR A 174 14.46 7.94 -18.59
C TYR A 174 15.02 7.45 -19.92
N ASP A 175 16.22 6.86 -19.92
CA ASP A 175 16.83 6.34 -21.14
C ASP A 175 15.96 5.27 -21.81
N TYR A 176 15.35 4.38 -21.02
CA TYR A 176 14.51 3.31 -21.53
C TYR A 176 13.13 3.80 -22.00
N TYR A 177 12.38 4.48 -21.14
CA TYR A 177 10.99 4.84 -21.42
C TYR A 177 10.86 6.07 -22.31
N VAL A 178 11.75 7.06 -22.16
CA VAL A 178 11.67 8.36 -22.83
C VAL A 178 12.57 8.43 -24.06
N ASN A 179 13.86 8.08 -23.92
CA ASN A 179 14.79 8.06 -25.05
C ASN A 179 14.64 6.81 -25.95
N LYS A 180 13.80 5.85 -25.53
CA LYS A 180 13.54 4.58 -26.24
C LYS A 180 14.84 3.81 -26.55
N ASN A 181 15.81 3.86 -25.63
CA ASN A 181 17.06 3.11 -25.75
C ASN A 181 16.84 1.66 -25.22
N PRO A 182 16.82 0.64 -26.09
CA PRO A 182 16.35 -0.70 -25.73
C PRO A 182 17.44 -1.59 -25.10
N ASN A 183 18.57 -1.03 -24.68
CA ASN A 183 19.66 -1.77 -24.05
C ASN A 183 19.62 -1.60 -22.51
N PRO A 184 18.71 -2.31 -21.80
CA PRO A 184 18.68 -2.26 -20.35
C PRO A 184 19.99 -2.82 -19.80
N ARG A 185 20.51 -2.19 -18.74
CA ARG A 185 21.70 -2.74 -18.09
C ARG A 185 21.30 -3.99 -17.30
N LYS A 186 22.11 -5.05 -17.40
CA LYS A 186 21.84 -6.36 -16.77
C LYS A 186 22.49 -6.52 -15.39
N ASP A 187 23.07 -5.45 -14.86
CA ASP A 187 23.67 -5.45 -13.54
C ASP A 187 22.60 -5.56 -12.45
N VAL A 188 22.78 -6.56 -11.59
CA VAL A 188 22.01 -6.73 -10.36
C VAL A 188 22.56 -5.73 -9.35
N TYR A 189 21.80 -4.67 -9.07
CA TYR A 189 22.22 -3.58 -8.19
C TYR A 189 22.04 -3.86 -6.70
N PHE A 190 21.12 -4.75 -6.33
CA PHE A 190 20.82 -5.01 -4.93
C PHE A 190 21.06 -6.49 -4.62
N ARG A 191 22.16 -6.78 -3.91
CA ARG A 191 22.54 -8.14 -3.50
C ARG A 191 22.36 -8.30 -2.01
N GLU A 192 21.30 -9.00 -1.64
CA GLU A 192 20.90 -9.06 -0.23
C GLU A 192 21.35 -10.33 0.50
N GLU A 193 21.86 -11.32 -0.23
CA GLU A 193 22.24 -12.64 0.30
C GLU A 193 23.35 -12.57 1.37
N SER A 194 24.12 -11.48 1.40
CA SER A 194 25.21 -11.25 2.34
C SER A 194 24.88 -10.25 3.45
N LEU A 195 23.66 -9.69 3.50
CA LEU A 195 23.33 -8.66 4.48
C LEU A 195 23.12 -9.27 5.88
N PRO A 196 23.60 -8.61 6.95
CA PRO A 196 23.38 -9.04 8.32
C PRO A 196 21.89 -9.09 8.67
N LYS A 197 21.54 -9.81 9.74
CA LYS A 197 20.20 -9.75 10.33
C LYS A 197 20.01 -8.44 11.10
N LEU A 198 18.76 -7.97 11.17
CA LEU A 198 18.36 -6.86 12.01
C LEU A 198 18.79 -7.07 13.47
N SER A 199 19.46 -6.07 14.04
CA SER A 199 19.82 -6.07 15.45
C SER A 199 18.60 -5.80 16.32
N LYS A 200 18.62 -6.31 17.55
CA LYS A 200 17.56 -6.04 18.55
C LYS A 200 17.40 -4.54 18.80
N GLU A 201 18.50 -3.80 18.81
CA GLU A 201 18.51 -2.35 19.00
C GLU A 201 17.74 -1.61 17.89
N LEU A 202 17.98 -1.93 16.61
CA LEU A 202 17.26 -1.30 15.51
C LEU A 202 15.76 -1.66 15.53
N ILE A 203 15.44 -2.91 15.88
CA ILE A 203 14.05 -3.37 16.00
C ILE A 203 13.29 -2.55 17.05
N GLU A 204 13.88 -2.37 18.23
CA GLU A 204 13.27 -1.62 19.34
C GLU A 204 13.23 -0.11 19.05
N LYS A 205 14.31 0.46 18.50
CA LYS A 205 14.42 1.90 18.22
C LYS A 205 13.35 2.40 17.22
N TYR A 206 13.01 1.57 16.23
CA TYR A 206 12.08 1.96 15.16
C TYR A 206 10.75 1.20 15.18
N TYR A 207 10.40 0.55 16.30
CA TYR A 207 9.11 -0.14 16.50
C TYR A 207 8.78 -1.14 15.37
N LEU A 208 9.79 -1.84 14.87
CA LEU A 208 9.65 -2.65 13.65
C LEU A 208 8.74 -3.87 13.86
N VAL A 209 8.63 -4.37 15.10
CA VAL A 209 7.75 -5.48 15.45
C VAL A 209 6.28 -5.03 15.43
N GLU A 210 6.00 -3.87 16.00
CA GLU A 210 4.67 -3.27 16.01
C GLU A 210 4.20 -2.99 14.59
N ILE A 211 5.02 -2.32 13.78
CA ILE A 211 4.74 -2.05 12.37
C ILE A 211 4.48 -3.36 11.61
N LYS A 212 5.36 -4.36 11.77
CA LYS A 212 5.18 -5.69 11.16
C LYS A 212 3.82 -6.29 11.54
N ASN A 213 3.47 -6.27 12.83
CA ASN A 213 2.27 -6.90 13.34
C ASN A 213 0.99 -6.26 12.76
N GLU A 214 0.97 -4.95 12.52
CA GLU A 214 -0.16 -4.29 11.85
C GLU A 214 -0.38 -4.86 10.44
N PHE A 215 0.68 -4.90 9.62
CA PHE A 215 0.59 -5.40 8.25
C PHE A 215 0.32 -6.90 8.17
N VAL A 216 0.98 -7.72 9.02
CA VAL A 216 0.77 -9.18 9.04
C VAL A 216 -0.68 -9.53 9.37
N ARG A 217 -1.31 -8.81 10.32
CA ARG A 217 -2.73 -9.03 10.63
C ARG A 217 -3.60 -8.81 9.40
N THR A 218 -3.36 -7.74 8.66
CA THR A 218 -4.07 -7.43 7.43
C THR A 218 -3.88 -8.51 6.35
N PHE A 219 -2.64 -8.90 6.07
CA PHE A 219 -2.35 -9.85 4.99
C PHE A 219 -2.94 -11.24 5.28
N VAL A 220 -2.78 -11.73 6.51
CA VAL A 220 -3.35 -13.03 6.93
C VAL A 220 -4.88 -13.02 6.85
N MET A 221 -5.53 -11.88 7.12
CA MET A 221 -6.98 -11.76 6.95
C MET A 221 -7.40 -11.84 5.48
N GLY A 222 -6.67 -11.16 4.59
CA GLY A 222 -6.90 -11.23 3.15
C GLY A 222 -6.77 -12.66 2.62
N GLU A 223 -5.68 -13.35 2.96
CA GLU A 223 -5.43 -14.74 2.54
C GLU A 223 -6.53 -15.68 3.01
N LYS A 224 -6.87 -15.64 4.31
CA LYS A 224 -7.96 -16.47 4.84
C LYS A 224 -9.29 -16.18 4.17
N ALA A 225 -9.58 -14.93 3.84
CA ALA A 225 -10.80 -14.58 3.14
C ALA A 225 -10.90 -15.25 1.78
N VAL A 226 -9.79 -15.32 1.05
CA VAL A 226 -9.71 -16.01 -0.24
C VAL A 226 -9.81 -17.54 -0.07
N GLU A 227 -9.17 -18.12 0.94
CA GLU A 227 -9.27 -19.55 1.25
C GLU A 227 -10.71 -19.96 1.54
N PHE A 228 -11.36 -19.32 2.52
CA PHE A 228 -12.76 -19.56 2.83
C PHE A 228 -13.65 -19.31 1.60
N TYR A 229 -13.32 -18.27 0.81
CA TYR A 229 -14.02 -17.97 -0.44
C TYR A 229 -14.12 -19.16 -1.38
N THR A 230 -12.94 -19.72 -1.64
CA THR A 230 -12.71 -20.80 -2.59
C THR A 230 -13.35 -22.10 -2.11
N GLU A 231 -13.29 -22.38 -0.80
CA GLU A 231 -13.75 -23.64 -0.21
C GLU A 231 -15.25 -23.84 -0.34
N ALA A 232 -16.07 -22.82 -0.08
CA ALA A 232 -17.52 -22.99 -0.16
C ALA A 232 -18.15 -22.46 -1.47
N ARG A 233 -17.35 -22.46 -2.56
CA ARG A 233 -17.81 -22.40 -3.96
C ARG A 233 -18.69 -21.20 -4.28
N GLY A 234 -18.31 -20.02 -3.80
CA GLY A 234 -19.03 -18.79 -4.08
C GLY A 234 -19.12 -18.46 -5.59
N GLU A 235 -20.19 -17.79 -6.01
CA GLU A 235 -20.43 -17.36 -7.40
C GLU A 235 -19.87 -15.94 -7.71
N GLU A 236 -19.47 -15.20 -6.69
CA GLU A 236 -18.81 -13.88 -6.74
C GLU A 236 -17.26 -13.99 -6.88
N SER A 237 -16.55 -12.88 -6.62
CA SER A 237 -15.12 -12.72 -6.86
C SER A 237 -14.32 -12.76 -5.55
N SER A 238 -13.34 -13.67 -5.46
CA SER A 238 -12.43 -13.84 -4.32
C SER A 238 -11.66 -12.56 -3.97
N GLU A 239 -11.48 -11.70 -4.96
CA GLU A 239 -10.87 -10.37 -4.88
C GLU A 239 -11.68 -9.42 -3.99
N LYS A 240 -13.02 -9.50 -4.05
CA LYS A 240 -13.89 -8.68 -3.18
C LYS A 240 -13.79 -9.11 -1.72
N ALA A 241 -13.73 -10.43 -1.48
CA ALA A 241 -13.56 -10.98 -0.14
C ALA A 241 -12.22 -10.53 0.45
N TYR A 242 -11.15 -10.60 -0.35
CA TYR A 242 -9.84 -10.07 0.03
C TYR A 242 -9.90 -8.59 0.40
N LEU A 243 -10.45 -7.74 -0.47
CA LEU A 243 -10.54 -6.29 -0.22
C LEU A 243 -11.35 -5.96 1.03
N ALA A 244 -12.51 -6.60 1.22
CA ALA A 244 -13.31 -6.39 2.42
C ALA A 244 -12.55 -6.77 3.70
N ALA A 245 -11.82 -7.89 3.66
CA ALA A 245 -11.04 -8.37 4.80
C ALA A 245 -9.88 -7.43 5.14
N VAL A 246 -9.08 -7.01 4.16
CA VAL A 246 -7.94 -6.12 4.44
C VAL A 246 -8.40 -4.75 4.92
N LEU A 247 -9.46 -4.19 4.33
CA LEU A 247 -9.96 -2.85 4.67
C LEU A 247 -10.65 -2.77 6.02
N SER A 248 -11.13 -3.89 6.56
CA SER A 248 -11.64 -3.93 7.93
C SER A 248 -10.61 -3.47 8.97
N ASN A 249 -9.32 -3.56 8.64
CA ASN A 249 -8.20 -3.17 9.51
C ASN A 249 -7.66 -1.76 9.24
N CYS A 250 -8.27 -0.99 8.33
CA CYS A 250 -7.70 0.30 7.93
C CYS A 250 -7.62 1.34 9.06
N LEU A 251 -8.28 1.08 10.21
CA LEU A 251 -8.26 1.92 11.40
C LEU A 251 -7.55 1.29 12.60
N ASN A 252 -6.78 0.21 12.42
CA ASN A 252 -6.12 -0.46 13.55
C ASN A 252 -5.09 0.41 14.26
N THR A 253 -4.45 1.32 13.54
CA THR A 253 -3.49 2.28 14.11
C THR A 253 -4.17 3.47 14.79
N VAL A 254 -5.51 3.59 14.68
CA VAL A 254 -6.28 4.70 15.25
C VAL A 254 -6.69 4.36 16.68
N THR A 255 -6.19 5.14 17.64
CA THR A 255 -6.53 5.00 19.05
C THR A 255 -8.00 5.35 19.32
N ASN A 256 -8.55 4.88 20.45
CA ASN A 256 -9.93 5.21 20.85
C ASN A 256 -10.17 6.71 21.06
N LEU A 257 -9.13 7.48 21.40
CA LEU A 257 -9.19 8.94 21.50
C LEU A 257 -9.28 9.56 20.11
N GLU A 258 -8.36 9.19 19.20
CA GLU A 258 -8.37 9.67 17.82
C GLU A 258 -9.66 9.30 17.09
N LEU A 259 -10.22 8.11 17.31
CA LEU A 259 -11.50 7.71 16.69
C LEU A 259 -12.62 8.73 16.98
N ARG A 260 -12.70 9.22 18.22
CA ARG A 260 -13.72 10.21 18.61
C ARG A 260 -13.45 11.54 17.93
N ASP A 261 -12.20 11.97 17.91
CA ASP A 261 -11.80 13.24 17.32
C ASP A 261 -12.03 13.25 15.81
N ILE A 262 -11.69 12.16 15.12
CA ILE A 262 -11.97 11.96 13.69
C ILE A 262 -13.48 11.98 13.46
N ALA A 263 -14.25 11.20 14.22
CA ALA A 263 -15.71 11.12 14.07
C ALA A 263 -16.40 12.48 14.26
N LEU A 264 -15.91 13.31 15.18
CA LEU A 264 -16.33 14.70 15.36
C LEU A 264 -16.02 15.55 14.13
N HIS A 265 -14.80 15.48 13.61
CA HIS A 265 -14.38 16.24 12.42
C HIS A 265 -15.16 15.86 11.16
N VAL A 266 -15.48 14.58 10.98
CA VAL A 266 -16.22 14.09 9.79
C VAL A 266 -17.75 14.11 9.97
N GLY A 267 -18.26 14.62 11.09
CA GLY A 267 -19.70 14.83 11.30
C GLY A 267 -20.51 13.56 11.64
N LEU A 268 -19.90 12.51 12.19
CA LEU A 268 -20.56 11.23 12.51
C LEU A 268 -21.20 11.19 13.92
N THR A 269 -21.36 12.34 14.57
CA THR A 269 -21.68 12.45 16.01
C THR A 269 -23.13 12.14 16.37
N SER A 270 -23.38 10.99 16.99
CA SER A 270 -24.58 10.76 17.82
C SER A 270 -24.46 9.67 18.90
N THR A 271 -23.33 8.96 19.02
CA THR A 271 -23.19 7.82 19.95
C THR A 271 -21.85 7.83 20.69
N GLN A 272 -21.85 7.35 21.93
CA GLN A 272 -20.62 7.09 22.71
C GLN A 272 -20.04 5.69 22.43
N ASN A 273 -20.76 4.83 21.70
CA ASN A 273 -20.32 3.47 21.39
C ASN A 273 -19.18 3.50 20.36
N LEU A 274 -17.98 3.12 20.80
CA LEU A 274 -16.76 3.13 19.98
C LEU A 274 -16.79 2.11 18.85
N GLU A 275 -17.48 0.98 19.01
CA GLU A 275 -17.63 -0.01 17.93
C GLU A 275 -18.42 0.59 16.76
N ILE A 276 -19.55 1.25 17.06
CA ILE A 276 -20.38 1.92 16.04
C ILE A 276 -19.62 3.06 15.38
N ILE A 277 -18.83 3.82 16.14
CA ILE A 277 -17.97 4.89 15.57
C ILE A 277 -16.96 4.28 14.60
N ARG A 278 -16.30 3.19 15.01
CA ARG A 278 -15.28 2.51 14.21
C ARG A 278 -15.88 1.94 12.91
N GLU A 279 -17.02 1.25 12.97
CA GLU A 279 -17.74 0.75 11.79
C GLU A 279 -18.06 1.87 10.79
N LYS A 280 -18.63 2.98 11.28
CA LYS A 280 -18.97 4.14 10.43
C LYS A 280 -17.74 4.78 9.83
N LEU A 281 -16.65 4.91 10.60
CA LEU A 281 -15.40 5.45 10.10
C LEU A 281 -14.75 4.53 9.07
N THR A 282 -14.75 3.21 9.27
CA THR A 282 -14.22 2.26 8.29
C THR A 282 -14.95 2.41 6.95
N CYS A 283 -16.29 2.51 6.97
CA CYS A 283 -17.08 2.80 5.77
C CYS A 283 -16.79 4.19 5.16
N TYR A 284 -16.56 5.20 6.00
CA TYR A 284 -16.18 6.54 5.56
C TYR A 284 -14.84 6.51 4.80
N PHE A 285 -13.79 5.94 5.40
CA PHE A 285 -12.46 5.85 4.77
C PHE A 285 -12.48 4.95 3.52
N ALA A 286 -13.26 3.86 3.52
CA ALA A 286 -13.46 3.04 2.32
C ALA A 286 -13.99 3.87 1.13
N LYS A 287 -14.98 4.73 1.36
CA LYS A 287 -15.55 5.59 0.31
C LYS A 287 -14.64 6.76 -0.04
N GLU A 288 -14.19 7.50 0.96
CA GLU A 288 -13.52 8.79 0.75
C GLU A 288 -12.06 8.63 0.38
N GLU A 289 -11.34 7.67 0.95
CA GLU A 289 -9.92 7.46 0.67
C GLU A 289 -9.68 6.38 -0.37
N TYR A 290 -10.35 5.24 -0.24
CA TYR A 290 -10.10 4.10 -1.13
C TYR A 290 -11.02 4.05 -2.35
N LYS A 291 -11.98 4.98 -2.46
CA LYS A 291 -12.94 5.10 -3.58
C LYS A 291 -13.72 3.81 -3.81
N ILE A 292 -14.16 3.19 -2.73
CA ILE A 292 -14.95 1.96 -2.75
C ILE A 292 -16.41 2.29 -2.59
N TYR A 293 -17.16 2.02 -3.65
CA TYR A 293 -18.61 2.24 -3.73
C TYR A 293 -19.40 0.94 -3.94
N ASP A 294 -18.71 -0.19 -4.05
CA ASP A 294 -19.36 -1.51 -4.13
C ASP A 294 -20.13 -1.77 -2.81
N SER A 295 -21.44 -1.93 -2.93
CA SER A 295 -22.34 -2.10 -1.79
C SER A 295 -22.05 -3.36 -1.00
N SER A 296 -21.55 -4.42 -1.63
CA SER A 296 -21.25 -5.68 -0.95
C SER A 296 -20.07 -5.56 0.01
N ILE A 297 -19.03 -4.85 -0.43
CA ILE A 297 -17.86 -4.55 0.40
C ILE A 297 -18.27 -3.62 1.55
N LEU A 298 -19.01 -2.55 1.26
CA LEU A 298 -19.44 -1.58 2.28
C LEU A 298 -20.37 -2.20 3.34
N ASN A 299 -21.28 -3.09 2.94
CA ASN A 299 -22.15 -3.81 3.86
C ASN A 299 -21.35 -4.80 4.71
N THR A 300 -20.35 -5.46 4.14
CA THR A 300 -19.44 -6.31 4.93
C THR A 300 -18.72 -5.52 6.02
N LEU A 301 -18.18 -4.34 5.66
CA LEU A 301 -17.45 -3.48 6.60
C LEU A 301 -18.35 -2.95 7.72
N SER A 302 -19.61 -2.63 7.43
CA SER A 302 -20.57 -2.13 8.44
C SER A 302 -21.04 -3.19 9.45
N HIS A 303 -20.83 -4.47 9.16
CA HIS A 303 -21.20 -5.58 10.04
C HIS A 303 -19.98 -6.23 10.72
N HIS A 304 -18.79 -5.65 10.60
CA HIS A 304 -17.57 -6.17 11.23
C HIS A 304 -17.48 -5.75 12.71
N ARG A 305 -17.45 -6.74 13.62
CA ARG A 305 -17.22 -6.50 15.05
C ARG A 305 -15.73 -6.56 15.38
N HIS A 306 -15.25 -5.52 16.06
CA HIS A 306 -13.90 -5.43 16.59
C HIS A 306 -13.92 -5.91 18.05
N GLY A 307 -13.26 -7.03 18.34
CA GLY A 307 -12.88 -7.51 19.66
C GLY A 307 -11.41 -7.27 19.99
N GLU A 308 -10.91 -7.88 21.07
CA GLU A 308 -9.50 -7.77 21.51
C GLU A 308 -8.68 -9.04 21.21
N ASN A 309 -9.28 -10.04 20.53
CA ASN A 309 -8.72 -11.37 20.36
C ASN A 309 -8.59 -11.71 18.87
N VAL A 310 -7.42 -11.35 18.32
CA VAL A 310 -7.07 -11.43 16.89
C VAL A 310 -7.44 -12.78 16.24
N LYS A 311 -7.39 -13.90 16.95
CA LYS A 311 -7.72 -15.21 16.37
C LYS A 311 -9.21 -15.39 16.07
N ASP A 312 -10.09 -14.91 16.95
CA ASP A 312 -11.54 -15.09 16.80
C ASP A 312 -12.13 -14.02 15.88
N GLU A 313 -11.60 -12.80 15.89
CA GLU A 313 -12.08 -11.69 15.06
C GLU A 313 -11.72 -11.83 13.59
N VAL A 314 -10.49 -12.26 13.29
CA VAL A 314 -10.06 -12.59 11.92
C VAL A 314 -11.03 -13.60 11.31
N CYS A 315 -11.42 -14.63 12.08
CA CYS A 315 -12.38 -15.64 11.62
C CYS A 315 -13.80 -15.07 11.48
N VAL A 316 -14.29 -14.25 12.41
CA VAL A 316 -15.66 -13.68 12.33
C VAL A 316 -15.80 -12.64 11.22
N ALA A 317 -14.79 -11.78 11.02
CA ALA A 317 -14.76 -10.79 9.94
C ALA A 317 -14.76 -11.43 8.57
N VAL A 318 -13.85 -12.39 8.40
CA VAL A 318 -13.69 -13.16 7.18
C VAL A 318 -14.95 -14.00 6.92
N ASN A 319 -15.50 -14.66 7.94
CA ASN A 319 -16.74 -15.44 7.80
C ASN A 319 -17.95 -14.56 7.44
N ARG A 320 -18.08 -13.33 7.98
CA ARG A 320 -19.17 -12.42 7.60
C ARG A 320 -19.00 -11.83 6.20
N ALA A 321 -17.78 -11.46 5.83
CA ALA A 321 -17.45 -11.07 4.46
C ALA A 321 -17.81 -12.19 3.48
N TYR A 322 -17.43 -13.41 3.84
CA TYR A 322 -17.71 -14.62 3.08
C TYR A 322 -19.23 -14.93 3.00
N GLU A 323 -19.95 -14.93 4.12
CA GLU A 323 -21.40 -15.15 4.16
C GLU A 323 -22.17 -14.09 3.36
N TYR A 324 -21.77 -12.83 3.43
CA TYR A 324 -22.46 -11.74 2.73
C TYR A 324 -22.23 -11.79 1.21
N VAL A 325 -20.98 -11.98 0.78
CA VAL A 325 -20.59 -12.12 -0.64
C VAL A 325 -21.31 -13.32 -1.28
N ASN A 326 -21.61 -14.38 -0.52
CA ASN A 326 -22.31 -15.55 -1.04
C ASN A 326 -23.84 -15.54 -0.89
N ASN A 327 -24.39 -14.74 0.02
CA ASN A 327 -25.84 -14.62 0.21
C ASN A 327 -26.45 -13.47 -0.63
N SER A 328 -25.64 -12.68 -1.34
CA SER A 328 -26.08 -11.56 -2.18
C SER A 328 -26.82 -11.99 -3.46
N THR A 329 -26.92 -13.29 -3.76
CA THR A 329 -27.84 -13.85 -4.77
C THR A 329 -29.25 -14.14 -4.25
N ARG A 330 -29.58 -13.79 -2.99
CA ARG A 330 -30.90 -14.07 -2.39
C ARG A 330 -31.50 -12.97 -1.52
N ILE A 331 -31.39 -11.69 -1.88
CA ILE A 331 -32.35 -10.69 -1.37
C ILE A 331 -32.74 -9.74 -2.51
N GLY A 332 -33.86 -10.07 -3.15
CA GLY A 332 -34.71 -9.07 -3.76
C GLY A 332 -35.35 -8.20 -2.68
N GLU A 333 -35.64 -6.96 -3.07
CA GLU A 333 -36.56 -6.03 -2.40
C GLU A 333 -36.24 -5.66 -0.94
N CYS A 334 -35.69 -4.46 -0.76
CA CYS A 334 -36.22 -3.55 0.26
C CYS A 334 -36.22 -2.12 -0.30
N ASN A 335 -37.44 -1.62 -0.46
CA ASN A 335 -37.80 -0.27 -0.83
C ASN A 335 -37.41 0.76 0.25
N GLU A 336 -37.27 2.01 -0.25
CA GLU A 336 -37.24 3.33 0.43
C GLU A 336 -36.01 3.73 1.26
#